data_AF-A0A8J5K9V6-F1
#
_entry.id   AF-A0A8J5K9V6-F1
#
_cell.length_a   1.000
_cell.length_b   1.000
_cell.length_c   1.000
_cell.angle_alpha   90.00
_cell.angle_beta   90.00
_cell.angle_gamma   90.00
#
_symmetry.space_group_name_H-M   'P 1'
#
loop_
_entity.id
_entity.type
_entity.pdbx_description
1 polymer ?
#
loop_
_entity_poly.entity_id
_entity_poly.type
_entity_poly.pdbx_seq_one_letter_code
_entity_poly.pdbx_strand_id
1 'polypeptide(L)'
;KLLNSEGRELRRALFSLKQIFQDDKDLVHAFVQNDGLTCLIKVGSSADQNYQNYILRALGQVMLYVDGMNGVMEHQETIQWLYSLISSKYRLVVKTALKLLLVFVEYTESNALILVNAIETIDSSRGDLPWTTIMRLLEGRDSLDMELLTYAMTLVNKTLNGIPDQDTYYDQTDCLEEQGIETLIAKYMHRPDSDLDLLQQFTIYEAVLTYEDGDDICRTCTIDPSIRHPKIVLDHRPDTQKIGPQTRHPKIVWTTDQTPKDSPGPQTRHPQSWTTDQTPKDSHGPQTR
;
A
#
# COMPACT_ATOMS: atom_id res chain seq x y z
N LYS A 1 5.67 -7.17 -24.90
CA LYS A 1 4.31 -6.58 -24.95
C LYS A 1 4.26 -5.24 -24.24
N LEU A 2 4.66 -5.13 -22.97
CA LEU A 2 4.63 -3.87 -22.23
C LEU A 2 5.42 -2.72 -22.89
N LEU A 3 6.58 -3.01 -23.51
CA LEU A 3 7.40 -1.99 -24.19
C LEU A 3 6.97 -1.64 -25.62
N ASN A 4 6.18 -2.49 -26.28
CA ASN A 4 5.92 -2.39 -27.73
C ASN A 4 4.41 -2.23 -28.05
N SER A 5 3.55 -2.18 -27.04
CA SER A 5 2.10 -2.04 -27.21
C SER A 5 1.66 -0.67 -26.74
N GLU A 6 0.65 -0.11 -27.41
CA GLU A 6 0.06 1.19 -27.07
C GLU A 6 -1.47 1.09 -26.90
N GLY A 7 -2.08 2.11 -26.30
CA GLY A 7 -3.53 2.24 -26.20
C GLY A 7 -4.21 1.03 -25.56
N ARG A 8 -5.23 0.47 -26.26
CA ARG A 8 -6.08 -0.61 -25.73
C ARG A 8 -5.30 -1.88 -25.42
N GLU A 9 -4.26 -2.21 -26.18
CA GLU A 9 -3.47 -3.42 -25.96
C GLU A 9 -2.63 -3.32 -24.69
N LEU A 10 -1.96 -2.18 -24.51
CA LEU A 10 -1.19 -1.90 -23.29
C LEU A 10 -2.10 -1.95 -22.05
N ARG A 11 -3.28 -1.33 -22.13
CA ARG A 11 -4.27 -1.36 -21.05
C ARG A 11 -4.65 -2.78 -20.66
N ARG A 12 -4.93 -3.65 -21.65
CA ARG A 12 -5.29 -5.05 -21.40
C ARG A 12 -4.13 -5.85 -20.79
N ALA A 13 -2.91 -5.62 -21.28
CA ALA A 13 -1.72 -6.25 -20.73
C ALA A 13 -1.52 -5.85 -19.26
N LEU A 14 -1.49 -4.55 -18.95
CA LEU A 14 -1.33 -4.03 -17.59
C LEU A 14 -2.43 -4.53 -16.64
N PHE A 15 -3.69 -4.52 -17.09
CA PHE A 15 -4.81 -5.01 -16.28
C PHE A 15 -4.66 -6.50 -15.91
N SER A 16 -4.12 -7.31 -16.82
CA SER A 16 -3.99 -8.76 -16.62
C SER A 16 -2.77 -9.14 -15.79
N LEU A 17 -1.77 -8.26 -15.66
CA LEU A 17 -0.50 -8.56 -14.97
C LEU A 17 -0.72 -9.03 -13.53
N LYS A 18 -1.61 -8.37 -12.78
CA LYS A 18 -1.91 -8.79 -11.41
C LYS A 18 -2.34 -10.26 -11.37
N GLN A 19 -3.28 -10.66 -12.24
CA GLN A 19 -3.80 -12.02 -12.27
C GLN A 19 -2.71 -13.01 -12.67
N ILE A 20 -1.87 -12.66 -13.64
CA ILE A 20 -0.75 -13.51 -14.09
C ILE A 20 0.21 -13.82 -12.93
N PHE A 21 0.63 -12.81 -12.16
CA PHE A 21 1.49 -13.01 -11.00
C PHE A 21 0.79 -13.71 -9.83
N GLN A 22 -0.54 -13.61 -9.76
CA GLN A 22 -1.33 -14.29 -8.74
C GLN A 22 -1.50 -15.78 -9.05
N ASP A 23 -1.67 -16.13 -10.33
CA ASP A 23 -1.89 -17.50 -10.78
C ASP A 23 -0.58 -18.31 -10.84
N ASP A 24 0.55 -17.65 -11.12
CA ASP A 24 1.85 -18.29 -11.24
C ASP A 24 2.95 -17.47 -10.56
N LYS A 25 3.39 -17.95 -9.40
CA LYS A 25 4.46 -17.33 -8.60
C LYS A 25 5.83 -17.45 -9.26
N ASP A 26 6.07 -18.47 -10.09
CA ASP A 26 7.39 -18.71 -10.69
C ASP A 26 7.66 -17.65 -11.79
N LEU A 27 6.59 -17.09 -12.36
CA LEU A 27 6.68 -15.93 -13.24
C LEU A 27 7.16 -14.67 -12.54
N VAL A 28 6.99 -14.53 -11.22
CA VAL A 28 7.44 -13.33 -10.49
C VAL A 28 8.96 -13.29 -10.43
N HIS A 29 9.59 -14.40 -10.10
CA HIS A 29 11.05 -14.53 -10.13
C HIS A 29 11.60 -14.26 -11.54
N ALA A 30 11.02 -14.91 -12.56
CA ALA A 30 11.44 -14.71 -13.95
C ALA A 30 11.25 -13.25 -14.41
N PHE A 31 10.17 -12.60 -13.97
CA PHE A 31 9.89 -11.21 -14.31
C PHE A 31 10.93 -10.25 -13.73
N VAL A 32 11.31 -10.42 -12.45
CA VAL A 32 12.35 -9.61 -11.82
C VAL A 32 13.70 -9.80 -12.51
N GLN A 33 14.09 -11.05 -12.80
CA GLN A 33 15.37 -11.39 -13.44
C GLN A 33 15.51 -10.86 -14.88
N ASN A 34 14.41 -10.50 -15.54
CA ASN A 34 14.40 -10.01 -16.92
C ASN A 34 14.04 -8.52 -17.01
N ASP A 35 14.50 -7.71 -16.04
CA ASP A 35 14.29 -6.25 -15.97
C ASP A 35 12.81 -5.83 -16.05
N GLY A 36 11.92 -6.70 -15.55
CA GLY A 36 10.47 -6.47 -15.57
C GLY A 36 10.08 -5.25 -14.74
N LEU A 37 10.76 -5.02 -13.62
CA LEU A 37 10.54 -3.84 -12.76
C LEU A 37 10.89 -2.55 -13.52
N THR A 38 12.06 -2.48 -14.14
CA THR A 38 12.47 -1.34 -14.99
C THR A 38 11.44 -1.07 -16.09
N CYS A 39 10.90 -2.13 -16.72
CA CYS A 39 9.83 -1.99 -17.70
C CYS A 39 8.57 -1.35 -17.11
N LEU A 40 8.13 -1.75 -15.91
CA LEU A 40 6.96 -1.17 -15.25
C LEU A 40 7.18 0.30 -14.90
N ILE A 41 8.35 0.66 -14.38
CA ILE A 41 8.65 2.03 -13.98
C ILE A 41 8.71 2.95 -15.21
N LYS A 42 9.35 2.51 -16.30
CA LYS A 42 9.40 3.25 -17.56
C LYS A 42 8.01 3.53 -18.11
N VAL A 43 7.14 2.52 -18.16
CA VAL A 43 5.75 2.70 -18.62
C VAL A 43 4.97 3.57 -17.64
N GLY A 44 5.11 3.36 -16.33
CA GLY A 44 4.34 4.06 -15.29
C GLY A 44 4.69 5.55 -15.15
N SER A 45 5.93 5.93 -15.45
CA SER A 45 6.40 7.32 -15.32
C SER A 45 5.76 8.27 -16.34
N SER A 46 5.41 7.77 -17.53
CA SER A 46 4.77 8.56 -18.59
C SER A 46 3.28 8.25 -18.78
N ALA A 47 2.69 7.41 -17.92
CA ALA A 47 1.33 6.92 -18.10
C ALA A 47 0.28 7.73 -17.33
N ASP A 48 -0.98 7.60 -17.77
CA ASP A 48 -2.13 8.15 -17.05
C ASP A 48 -2.41 7.38 -15.74
N GLN A 49 -3.25 7.98 -14.89
CA GLN A 49 -3.58 7.46 -13.57
C GLN A 49 -4.16 6.05 -13.58
N ASN A 50 -4.90 5.65 -14.63
CA ASN A 50 -5.48 4.30 -14.69
C ASN A 50 -4.38 3.26 -14.91
N TYR A 51 -3.42 3.58 -15.78
CA TYR A 51 -2.28 2.70 -16.07
C TYR A 51 -1.35 2.63 -14.88
N GLN A 52 -1.07 3.77 -14.23
CA GLN A 52 -0.35 3.80 -12.96
C GLN A 52 -1.04 2.90 -11.91
N ASN A 53 -2.36 2.98 -11.78
CA ASN A 53 -3.10 2.11 -10.86
C ASN A 53 -3.00 0.62 -11.22
N TYR A 54 -3.03 0.25 -12.51
CA TYR A 54 -2.83 -1.15 -12.91
C TYR A 54 -1.41 -1.64 -12.60
N ILE A 55 -0.40 -0.78 -12.83
CA ILE A 55 0.99 -1.08 -12.50
C ILE A 55 1.16 -1.25 -11.00
N LEU A 56 0.63 -0.33 -10.18
CA LEU A 56 0.70 -0.42 -8.72
C LEU A 56 0.03 -1.70 -8.19
N ARG A 57 -1.10 -2.11 -8.78
CA ARG A 57 -1.77 -3.38 -8.41
C ARG A 57 -0.93 -4.61 -8.76
N ALA A 58 -0.24 -4.59 -9.89
CA ALA A 58 0.68 -5.65 -10.29
C ALA A 58 1.92 -5.66 -9.38
N LEU A 59 2.49 -4.49 -9.09
CA LEU A 59 3.65 -4.34 -8.20
C LEU A 59 3.34 -4.80 -6.78
N GLY A 60 2.17 -4.45 -6.24
CA GLY A 60 1.71 -4.96 -4.96
C GLY A 60 1.58 -6.48 -4.94
N GLN A 61 1.19 -7.11 -6.06
CA GLN A 61 1.17 -8.56 -6.16
C GLN A 61 2.58 -9.16 -6.21
N VAL A 62 3.52 -8.52 -6.90
CA VAL A 62 4.94 -8.92 -6.94
C VAL A 62 5.55 -8.88 -5.54
N MET A 63 5.31 -7.81 -4.77
CA MET A 63 5.83 -7.62 -3.42
C MET A 63 5.33 -8.65 -2.39
N LEU A 64 4.26 -9.40 -2.68
CA LEU A 64 3.80 -10.48 -1.79
C LEU A 64 4.70 -11.72 -1.83
N TYR A 65 5.56 -11.83 -2.84
CA TYR A 65 6.48 -12.96 -3.01
C TYR A 65 7.90 -12.54 -2.62
N VAL A 66 8.65 -13.45 -2.00
CA VAL A 66 10.03 -13.19 -1.53
C VAL A 66 10.93 -12.73 -2.67
N ASP A 67 10.94 -13.44 -3.81
CA ASP A 67 11.72 -13.04 -4.99
C ASP A 67 11.31 -11.66 -5.52
N GLY A 68 10.02 -11.36 -5.48
CA GLY A 68 9.49 -10.08 -5.92
C GLY A 68 9.91 -8.92 -5.02
N MET A 69 9.81 -9.11 -3.70
CA MET A 69 10.24 -8.12 -2.72
C MET A 69 11.75 -7.90 -2.77
N ASN A 70 12.56 -8.97 -2.83
CA ASN A 70 14.00 -8.85 -2.99
C ASN A 70 14.38 -8.08 -4.26
N GLY A 71 13.70 -8.36 -5.38
CA GLY A 71 13.86 -7.60 -6.62
C GLY A 71 13.54 -6.11 -6.47
N VAL A 72 12.48 -5.78 -5.71
CA VAL A 72 12.10 -4.39 -5.43
C VAL A 72 13.12 -3.69 -4.52
N MET A 73 13.69 -4.40 -3.55
CA MET A 73 14.77 -3.89 -2.68
C MET A 73 16.04 -3.58 -3.47
N GLU A 74 16.37 -4.39 -4.48
CA GLU A 74 17.54 -4.18 -5.34
C GLU A 74 17.31 -3.12 -6.44
N HIS A 75 16.05 -2.75 -6.71
CA HIS A 75 15.69 -1.84 -7.79
C HIS A 75 15.27 -0.46 -7.28
N GLN A 76 16.25 0.40 -6.99
CA GLN A 76 16.07 1.74 -6.41
C GLN A 76 15.05 2.62 -7.15
N GLU A 77 15.01 2.57 -8.49
CA GLU A 77 14.06 3.34 -9.30
C GLU A 77 12.60 3.03 -8.95
N THR A 78 12.29 1.81 -8.48
CA THR A 78 10.94 1.44 -8.06
C THR A 78 10.54 2.18 -6.79
N ILE A 79 11.41 2.26 -5.78
CA ILE A 79 11.12 2.95 -4.52
C ILE A 79 11.03 4.46 -4.74
N GLN A 80 11.96 5.02 -5.53
CA GLN A 80 11.93 6.41 -5.96
C GLN A 80 10.65 6.76 -6.70
N TRP A 81 10.22 5.90 -7.63
CA TRP A 81 8.96 6.09 -8.35
C TRP A 81 7.76 6.05 -7.41
N LEU A 82 7.68 5.05 -6.51
CA LEU A 82 6.62 4.97 -5.50
C LEU A 82 6.55 6.22 -4.63
N TYR A 83 7.69 6.72 -4.15
CA TYR A 83 7.75 7.96 -3.37
C TYR A 83 7.27 9.17 -4.18
N SER A 84 7.70 9.29 -5.46
CA SER A 84 7.26 10.38 -6.33
C SER A 84 5.74 10.41 -6.55
N LEU A 85 5.08 9.24 -6.53
CA LEU A 85 3.63 9.13 -6.71
C LEU A 85 2.82 9.66 -5.52
N ILE A 86 3.44 9.86 -4.35
CA ILE A 86 2.78 10.53 -3.21
C ILE A 86 2.40 11.97 -3.57
N SER A 87 3.19 12.63 -4.44
CA SER A 87 2.89 13.97 -4.96
C SER A 87 1.84 14.00 -6.10
N SER A 88 1.22 12.86 -6.42
CA SER A 88 0.23 12.76 -7.49
C SER A 88 -1.06 13.49 -7.12
N LYS A 89 -1.66 14.18 -8.10
CA LYS A 89 -3.01 14.78 -7.97
C LYS A 89 -4.14 13.74 -7.87
N TYR A 90 -3.85 12.46 -8.10
CA TYR A 90 -4.84 11.39 -8.10
C TYR A 90 -4.82 10.62 -6.79
N ARG A 91 -5.81 10.88 -5.93
CA ARG A 91 -5.94 10.29 -4.58
C ARG A 91 -5.76 8.77 -4.53
N LEU A 92 -6.32 8.02 -5.48
CA LEU A 92 -6.19 6.56 -5.50
C LEU A 92 -4.74 6.10 -5.76
N VAL A 93 -4.00 6.85 -6.58
CA VAL A 93 -2.58 6.59 -6.87
C VAL A 93 -1.76 6.85 -5.60
N VAL A 94 -1.98 7.98 -4.94
CA VAL A 94 -1.34 8.33 -3.66
C VAL A 94 -1.61 7.27 -2.59
N LYS A 95 -2.89 6.91 -2.40
CA LYS A 95 -3.31 5.85 -1.45
C LYS A 95 -2.59 4.54 -1.68
N THR A 96 -2.52 4.12 -2.95
CA THR A 96 -1.92 2.84 -3.30
C THR A 96 -0.39 2.89 -3.14
N ALA A 97 0.26 3.99 -3.52
CA ALA A 97 1.70 4.18 -3.34
C ALA A 97 2.10 4.14 -1.86
N LEU A 98 1.38 4.87 -0.99
CA LEU A 98 1.61 4.84 0.46
C LEU A 98 1.49 3.43 1.04
N LYS A 99 0.46 2.68 0.64
CA LYS A 99 0.28 1.28 1.09
C LYS A 99 1.43 0.38 0.64
N LEU A 100 1.92 0.54 -0.58
CA LEU A 100 3.06 -0.26 -1.06
C LEU A 100 4.34 0.11 -0.31
N LEU A 101 4.59 1.39 -0.05
CA LEU A 101 5.73 1.83 0.76
C LEU A 101 5.64 1.30 2.19
N LEU A 102 4.45 1.28 2.81
CA LEU A 102 4.26 0.66 4.11
C LEU A 102 4.60 -0.84 4.09
N VAL A 103 4.07 -1.59 3.11
CA VAL A 103 4.38 -3.03 2.95
C VAL A 103 5.89 -3.24 2.73
N PHE A 104 6.55 -2.33 2.01
CA PHE A 104 7.99 -2.36 1.79
C PHE A 104 8.78 -2.19 3.09
N VAL A 105 8.50 -1.14 3.87
CA VAL A 105 9.24 -0.86 5.10
C VAL A 105 8.93 -1.89 6.20
N GLU A 106 7.73 -2.47 6.21
CA GLU A 106 7.35 -3.54 7.15
C GLU A 106 8.01 -4.90 6.86
N TYR A 107 8.55 -5.10 5.66
CA TYR A 107 9.13 -6.38 5.27
C TYR A 107 10.41 -6.71 6.05
N THR A 108 11.30 -5.74 6.20
CA THR A 108 12.56 -5.84 6.95
C THR A 108 12.99 -4.45 7.40
N GLU A 109 13.60 -4.34 8.58
CA GLU A 109 14.05 -3.05 9.15
C GLU A 109 15.02 -2.32 8.22
N SER A 110 15.89 -3.05 7.50
CA SER A 110 16.85 -2.49 6.54
C SER A 110 16.19 -1.72 5.38
N ASN A 111 14.92 -1.97 5.08
CA ASN A 111 14.20 -1.26 4.01
C ASN A 111 13.93 0.21 4.37
N ALA A 112 13.97 0.57 5.65
CA ALA A 112 13.87 1.96 6.08
C ALA A 112 14.97 2.82 5.43
N LEU A 113 16.24 2.36 5.46
CA LEU A 113 17.35 3.10 4.87
C LEU A 113 17.27 3.19 3.34
N ILE A 114 16.72 2.16 2.68
CA ILE A 114 16.48 2.19 1.22
C ILE A 114 15.45 3.28 0.88
N LEU A 115 14.39 3.38 1.70
CA LEU A 115 13.39 4.43 1.55
C LEU A 115 13.96 5.82 1.84
N VAL A 116 14.75 5.99 2.91
CA VAL A 116 15.42 7.27 3.21
C VAL A 116 16.26 7.75 2.03
N ASN A 117 17.09 6.88 1.44
CA ASN A 117 17.88 7.22 0.25
C ASN A 117 16.98 7.60 -0.95
N ALA A 118 15.85 6.90 -1.14
CA ALA A 118 14.89 7.26 -2.19
C ALA A 118 14.25 8.63 -1.96
N ILE A 119 13.91 8.96 -0.71
CA ILE A 119 13.36 10.26 -0.30
C ILE A 119 14.38 11.37 -0.61
N GLU A 120 15.60 11.22 -0.11
CA GLU A 120 16.69 12.17 -0.33
C GLU A 120 16.95 12.38 -1.82
N THR A 121 17.02 11.31 -2.60
CA THR A 121 17.25 11.41 -4.05
C THR A 121 16.14 12.21 -4.74
N ILE A 122 14.88 11.91 -4.44
CA ILE A 122 13.73 12.53 -5.13
C ILE A 122 13.54 13.98 -4.71
N ASP A 123 13.56 14.28 -3.42
CA ASP A 123 13.34 15.65 -2.96
C ASP A 123 14.56 16.53 -3.29
N SER A 124 15.80 16.03 -3.13
CA SER A 124 17.01 16.78 -3.51
C SER A 124 17.06 17.05 -5.02
N SER A 125 16.57 16.13 -5.86
CA SER A 125 16.49 16.37 -7.32
C SER A 125 15.55 17.52 -7.69
N ARG A 126 14.63 17.88 -6.80
CA ARG A 126 13.71 19.03 -6.95
C ARG A 126 14.25 20.29 -6.28
N GLY A 127 15.39 20.21 -5.58
CA GLY A 127 15.91 21.29 -4.75
C GLY A 127 15.14 21.48 -3.44
N ASP A 128 14.35 20.48 -3.03
CA ASP A 128 13.60 20.47 -1.79
C ASP A 128 14.41 19.72 -0.69
N LEU A 129 14.06 19.93 0.58
CA LEU A 129 14.61 19.15 1.69
C LEU A 129 14.02 17.72 1.69
N PRO A 130 14.74 16.71 2.21
CA PRO A 130 14.18 15.38 2.42
C PRO A 130 12.86 15.46 3.17
N TRP A 131 11.89 14.59 2.86
CA TRP A 131 10.53 14.56 3.44
C TRP A 131 9.54 15.62 2.94
N THR A 132 9.96 16.57 2.12
CA THR A 132 9.06 17.63 1.63
C THR A 132 7.83 17.09 0.93
N THR A 133 7.93 16.00 0.17
CA THR A 133 6.76 15.40 -0.47
C THR A 133 5.72 14.88 0.54
N ILE A 134 6.16 14.30 1.66
CA ILE A 134 5.27 13.84 2.75
C ILE A 134 4.74 15.03 3.56
N MET A 135 5.58 16.01 3.88
CA MET A 135 5.17 17.20 4.62
C MET A 135 4.09 17.99 3.88
N ARG A 136 4.22 18.16 2.56
CA ARG A 136 3.19 18.77 1.71
C ARG A 136 1.87 17.99 1.72
N LEU A 137 1.92 16.66 1.81
CA LEU A 137 0.73 15.83 1.96
C LEU A 137 0.08 16.06 3.34
N LEU A 138 0.88 16.08 4.41
CA LEU A 138 0.43 16.32 5.80
C LEU A 138 -0.14 17.73 6.01
N GLU A 139 0.34 18.74 5.27
CA GLU A 139 -0.20 20.11 5.34
C GLU A 139 -1.69 20.20 4.94
N GLY A 140 -2.18 19.23 4.15
CA GLY A 140 -3.61 19.06 3.88
C GLY A 140 -4.22 20.13 2.96
N ARG A 141 -3.62 20.37 1.79
CA ARG A 141 -4.14 21.36 0.81
C ARG A 141 -5.44 20.96 0.11
N ASP A 142 -5.75 19.67 0.03
CA ASP A 142 -7.02 19.15 -0.47
C ASP A 142 -7.79 18.47 0.66
N SER A 143 -9.07 18.83 0.78
CA SER A 143 -9.97 18.49 1.88
C SER A 143 -9.87 17.03 2.37
N LEU A 144 -9.44 16.87 3.63
CA LEU A 144 -9.91 15.87 4.60
C LEU A 144 -9.69 14.38 4.29
N ASP A 145 -8.69 13.97 3.49
CA ASP A 145 -8.31 12.55 3.50
C ASP A 145 -7.50 12.17 4.73
N MET A 146 -8.16 12.13 5.89
CA MET A 146 -7.50 11.74 7.13
C MET A 146 -6.87 10.35 7.02
N GLU A 147 -7.43 9.44 6.22
CA GLU A 147 -6.86 8.11 5.97
C GLU A 147 -5.48 8.20 5.29
N LEU A 148 -5.33 9.09 4.30
CA LEU A 148 -4.04 9.35 3.65
C LEU A 148 -3.03 9.97 4.60
N LEU A 149 -3.47 10.91 5.45
CA LEU A 149 -2.60 11.51 6.46
C LEU A 149 -2.12 10.46 7.46
N THR A 150 -3.01 9.57 7.89
CA THR A 150 -2.67 8.45 8.79
C THR A 150 -1.66 7.53 8.14
N TYR A 151 -1.83 7.16 6.86
CA TYR A 151 -0.83 6.35 6.15
C TYR A 151 0.52 7.06 6.00
N ALA A 152 0.52 8.36 5.70
CA ALA A 152 1.73 9.15 5.57
C ALA A 152 2.49 9.23 6.91
N MET A 153 1.79 9.54 8.00
CA MET A 153 2.39 9.60 9.32
C MET A 153 2.85 8.22 9.82
N THR A 154 2.08 7.16 9.54
CA THR A 154 2.50 5.78 9.83
C THR A 154 3.77 5.42 9.06
N LEU A 155 3.91 5.87 7.81
CA LEU A 155 5.10 5.63 7.01
C LEU A 155 6.31 6.33 7.61
N VAL A 156 6.18 7.59 8.04
CA VAL A 156 7.23 8.33 8.77
C VAL A 156 7.65 7.54 10.01
N ASN A 157 6.71 7.20 10.89
CA ASN A 157 6.99 6.47 12.13
C ASN A 157 7.70 5.14 11.89
N LYS A 158 7.23 4.34 10.93
CA LYS A 158 7.85 3.05 10.61
C LYS A 158 9.24 3.19 9.99
N THR A 159 9.43 4.21 9.16
CA THR A 159 10.74 4.48 8.55
C THR A 159 11.74 4.90 9.62
N LEU A 160 11.38 5.86 10.48
CA LEU A 160 12.24 6.32 11.56
C LEU A 160 12.55 5.20 12.57
N ASN A 161 11.56 4.39 12.95
CA ASN A 161 11.78 3.25 13.85
C ASN A 161 12.70 2.17 13.24
N GLY A 162 12.78 2.08 11.91
CA GLY A 162 13.68 1.17 11.21
C GLY A 162 15.14 1.67 11.10
N ILE A 163 15.44 2.90 11.51
CA ILE A 163 16.81 3.45 11.48
C ILE A 163 17.62 2.89 12.67
N PRO A 164 18.77 2.22 12.42
CA PRO A 164 19.48 1.44 13.43
C PRO A 164 20.38 2.27 14.37
N ASP A 165 20.86 3.43 13.93
CA ASP A 165 21.77 4.34 14.65
C ASP A 165 21.09 5.68 14.96
N GLN A 166 21.58 6.36 16.01
CA GLN A 166 21.00 7.63 16.46
C GLN A 166 21.39 8.80 15.54
N ASP A 167 22.61 8.80 15.00
CA ASP A 167 23.09 9.87 14.13
C ASP A 167 22.17 10.02 12.90
N THR A 168 21.94 8.92 12.17
CA THR A 168 21.02 8.92 11.02
C THR A 168 19.58 9.21 11.44
N TYR A 169 19.16 8.79 12.63
CA TYR A 169 17.80 9.09 13.11
C TYR A 169 17.61 10.61 13.28
N TYR A 170 18.57 11.27 13.94
CA TYR A 170 18.53 12.71 14.16
C TYR A 170 18.67 13.51 12.86
N ASP A 171 19.48 13.05 11.90
CA ASP A 171 19.55 13.67 10.56
C ASP A 171 18.16 13.74 9.89
N GLN A 172 17.33 12.71 10.06
CA GLN A 172 16.00 12.65 9.46
C GLN A 172 14.96 13.45 10.26
N THR A 173 15.00 13.43 11.60
CA THR A 173 14.06 14.20 12.43
C THR A 173 14.32 15.69 12.34
N ASP A 174 15.57 16.11 12.23
CA ASP A 174 15.95 17.51 12.05
C ASP A 174 15.40 18.05 10.72
N CYS A 175 15.45 17.24 9.65
CA CYS A 175 14.82 17.59 8.38
C CYS A 175 13.30 17.79 8.50
N LEU A 176 12.61 16.96 9.30
CA LEU A 176 11.17 17.08 9.54
C LEU A 176 10.85 18.30 10.41
N GLU A 177 11.68 18.61 11.40
CA GLU A 177 11.56 19.77 12.28
C GLU A 177 11.77 21.08 11.53
N GLU A 178 12.79 21.17 10.66
CA GLU A 178 13.04 22.35 9.82
C GLU A 178 11.83 22.68 8.91
N GLN A 179 11.06 21.66 8.55
CA GLN A 179 9.83 21.79 7.77
C GLN A 179 8.56 22.01 8.60
N GLY A 180 8.69 22.13 9.93
CA GLY A 180 7.61 22.53 10.84
C GLY A 180 6.65 21.40 11.24
N ILE A 181 7.12 20.15 11.34
CA ILE A 181 6.28 19.03 11.76
C ILE A 181 5.63 19.23 13.14
N GLU A 182 6.32 19.87 14.09
CA GLU A 182 5.77 20.18 15.42
C GLU A 182 4.53 21.09 15.33
N THR A 183 4.62 22.16 14.53
CA THR A 183 3.51 23.09 14.31
C THR A 183 2.34 22.37 13.62
N LEU A 184 2.64 21.46 12.70
CA LEU A 184 1.65 20.64 12.02
C LEU A 184 0.92 19.70 13.01
N ILE A 185 1.66 18.99 13.86
CA ILE A 185 1.10 18.11 14.89
C ILE A 185 0.21 18.90 15.84
N ALA A 186 0.70 20.02 16.37
CA ALA A 186 -0.05 20.89 17.28
C ALA A 186 -1.37 21.37 16.63
N LYS A 187 -1.35 21.72 15.35
CA LYS A 187 -2.55 22.11 14.59
C LYS A 187 -3.61 21.01 14.55
N TYR A 188 -3.22 19.75 14.35
CA TYR A 188 -4.16 18.62 14.31
C TYR A 188 -4.66 18.22 15.71
N MET A 189 -3.81 18.29 16.74
CA MET A 189 -4.18 17.99 18.13
C MET A 189 -5.25 18.93 18.68
N HIS A 190 -5.22 20.21 18.30
CA HIS A 190 -6.22 21.20 18.74
C HIS A 190 -7.49 21.21 17.89
N ARG A 191 -7.56 20.40 16.81
CA ARG A 191 -8.71 20.34 15.91
C ARG A 191 -9.72 19.31 16.45
N PRO A 192 -10.98 19.70 16.75
CA PRO A 192 -11.95 18.83 17.41
C PRO A 192 -12.48 17.69 16.53
N ASP A 193 -12.33 17.78 15.21
CA ASP A 193 -12.75 16.81 14.21
C ASP A 193 -11.57 16.01 13.62
N SER A 194 -10.45 15.95 14.34
CA SER A 194 -9.32 15.11 13.95
C SER A 194 -9.62 13.63 14.14
N ASP A 195 -9.12 12.83 13.21
CA ASP A 195 -9.25 11.37 13.23
C ASP A 195 -8.36 10.77 14.33
N LEU A 196 -8.91 9.82 15.10
CA LEU A 196 -8.23 9.26 16.26
C LEU A 196 -6.99 8.47 15.87
N ASP A 197 -7.02 7.77 14.73
CA ASP A 197 -5.87 6.99 14.26
C ASP A 197 -4.73 7.92 13.85
N LEU A 198 -5.04 9.06 13.22
CA LEU A 198 -4.03 10.08 12.91
C LEU A 198 -3.40 10.66 14.18
N LEU A 199 -4.23 11.04 15.16
CA LEU A 199 -3.73 11.58 16.44
C LEU A 199 -2.86 10.56 17.18
N GLN A 200 -3.21 9.27 17.10
CA GLN A 200 -2.38 8.20 17.64
C GLN A 200 -1.01 8.14 16.95
N GLN A 201 -0.95 8.28 15.62
CA GLN A 201 0.34 8.29 14.91
C GLN A 201 1.21 9.48 15.30
N PHE A 202 0.63 10.66 15.50
CA PHE A 202 1.38 11.82 16.03
C PHE A 202 1.86 11.59 17.47
N THR A 203 1.02 10.97 18.32
CA THR A 203 1.41 10.62 19.69
C THR A 203 2.59 9.64 19.71
N ILE A 204 2.59 8.65 18.79
CA ILE A 204 3.70 7.70 18.65
C ILE A 204 4.98 8.43 18.27
N TYR A 205 4.91 9.35 17.31
CA TYR A 205 6.06 10.16 16.88
C TYR A 205 6.70 10.94 18.05
N GLU A 206 5.89 11.72 18.78
CA GLU A 206 6.37 12.50 19.93
C GLU A 206 6.93 11.60 21.05
N ALA A 207 6.30 10.44 21.28
CA ALA A 207 6.77 9.49 22.29
C ALA A 207 8.13 8.86 21.91
N VAL A 208 8.38 8.57 20.63
CA VAL A 208 9.68 8.03 20.18
C VAL A 208 10.75 9.11 20.26
N LEU A 209 10.46 10.35 19.85
CA LEU A 209 11.42 11.47 19.99
C LEU A 209 11.85 11.67 21.45
N THR A 210 10.88 11.74 22.35
CA THR A 210 11.15 11.91 23.79
C THR A 210 12.02 10.77 24.35
N TYR A 211 11.78 9.54 23.87
CA TYR A 211 12.58 8.37 24.26
C TYR A 211 14.03 8.46 23.76
N GLU A 212 14.25 8.94 22.53
CA GLU A 212 15.60 9.14 21.98
C GLU A 212 16.38 10.24 22.71
N ASP A 213 15.69 11.29 23.16
CA ASP A 213 16.28 12.40 23.93
C ASP A 213 16.70 12.00 25.35
N GLY A 214 16.35 10.78 25.79
CA GLY A 214 16.69 10.24 27.11
C GLY A 214 15.72 10.64 28.22
N ASP A 215 14.60 11.27 27.89
CA ASP A 215 13.58 11.72 28.83
C ASP A 215 12.51 10.62 29.05
N ASP A 216 12.71 9.83 30.11
CA ASP A 216 11.75 8.88 30.72
C ASP A 216 11.20 7.70 29.87
N ILE A 217 11.64 6.50 30.28
CA ILE A 217 11.26 5.13 29.87
C ILE A 217 9.74 4.81 30.01
N CYS A 218 8.89 5.73 30.46
CA CYS A 218 7.57 5.39 31.00
C CYS A 218 6.35 5.58 30.06
N ARG A 219 6.50 6.11 28.84
CA ARG A 219 5.35 6.30 27.91
C ARG A 219 5.36 5.44 26.64
N THR A 220 6.50 4.85 26.26
CA THR A 220 6.62 4.11 24.99
C THR A 220 5.99 2.71 25.04
N CYS A 221 6.05 2.02 26.19
CA CYS A 221 5.60 0.63 26.30
C CYS A 221 4.08 0.41 26.32
N THR A 222 3.26 1.46 26.47
CA THR A 222 1.79 1.33 26.54
C THR A 222 1.09 1.48 25.18
N ILE A 223 1.81 1.89 24.12
CA ILE A 223 1.21 2.28 22.84
C ILE A 223 1.48 1.25 21.72
N ASP A 224 2.68 0.66 21.63
CA ASP A 224 3.01 -0.47 20.72
C ASP A 224 4.26 -1.24 21.24
N PRO A 225 4.21 -2.58 21.41
CA PRO A 225 5.35 -3.40 21.83
C PRO A 225 6.55 -3.43 20.86
N SER A 226 6.40 -2.88 19.66
CA SER A 226 7.39 -2.87 18.57
C SER A 226 8.19 -1.56 18.48
N ILE A 227 7.90 -0.59 19.36
CA ILE A 227 8.66 0.68 19.46
C ILE A 227 10.01 0.36 20.11
N ARG A 228 11.10 0.61 19.36
CA ARG A 228 12.52 0.40 19.69
C ARG A 228 12.75 -0.49 20.93
N HIS A 229 12.81 -1.81 20.69
CA HIS A 229 13.10 -2.83 21.72
C HIS A 229 14.26 -2.41 22.64
N PRO A 230 14.17 -2.67 23.96
CA PRO A 230 15.33 -2.53 24.83
C PRO A 230 16.42 -3.48 24.31
N LYS A 231 17.49 -2.92 23.74
CA LYS A 231 18.74 -3.65 23.54
C LYS A 231 19.23 -3.98 24.95
N ILE A 232 18.87 -5.16 25.44
CA ILE A 232 19.53 -5.78 26.59
C ILE A 232 21.01 -5.78 26.22
N VAL A 233 21.79 -4.93 26.88
CA VAL A 233 23.24 -5.01 26.88
C VAL A 233 23.56 -6.34 27.55
N LEU A 234 23.61 -7.40 26.74
CA LEU A 234 24.12 -8.70 27.16
C LEU A 234 25.63 -8.55 27.22
N ASP A 235 26.08 -8.18 28.41
CA ASP A 235 27.46 -8.31 28.84
C ASP A 235 27.95 -9.74 28.54
N HIS A 236 29.14 -9.84 27.95
CA HIS A 236 29.66 -11.06 27.35
C HIS A 236 29.76 -12.23 28.33
N ARG A 237 29.32 -13.43 27.90
CA ARG A 237 30.04 -14.71 28.08
C ARG A 237 29.52 -15.77 27.10
N PRO A 238 30.41 -16.59 26.49
CA PRO A 238 30.00 -17.55 25.47
C PRO A 238 29.63 -18.89 26.12
N ASP A 239 28.51 -19.47 25.69
CA ASP A 239 28.41 -20.93 25.69
C ASP A 239 27.44 -21.44 24.61
N THR A 240 27.94 -22.43 23.88
CA THR A 240 27.33 -23.14 22.75
C THR A 240 26.02 -23.85 23.11
N GLN A 241 24.99 -23.74 22.25
CA GLN A 241 24.19 -24.90 21.77
C GLN A 241 23.18 -24.53 20.67
N LYS A 242 23.10 -25.43 19.68
CA LYS A 242 22.25 -25.39 18.48
C LYS A 242 20.77 -25.59 18.81
N ILE A 243 19.87 -24.71 18.32
CA ILE A 243 18.45 -24.99 18.09
C ILE A 243 17.95 -24.08 16.94
N GLY A 244 17.46 -24.64 15.81
CA GLY A 244 16.46 -23.97 14.96
C GLY A 244 15.07 -24.53 15.28
N PRO A 245 13.94 -24.26 14.58
CA PRO A 245 13.59 -23.27 13.54
C PRO A 245 12.32 -22.45 13.93
N GLN A 246 11.77 -21.59 13.04
CA GLN A 246 10.33 -21.47 12.68
C GLN A 246 9.92 -20.06 12.20
N THR A 247 9.56 -19.99 10.93
CA THR A 247 9.02 -18.84 10.21
C THR A 247 7.53 -18.65 10.53
N ARG A 248 7.12 -17.45 10.96
CA ARG A 248 5.71 -17.06 11.06
C ARG A 248 5.40 -16.01 9.99
N HIS A 249 4.50 -16.36 9.07
CA HIS A 249 3.92 -15.43 8.09
C HIS A 249 2.83 -14.57 8.75
N PRO A 250 2.78 -13.24 8.53
CA PRO A 250 1.57 -12.46 8.79
C PRO A 250 0.58 -12.60 7.62
N LYS A 251 -0.69 -12.88 7.95
CA LYS A 251 -1.81 -12.83 7.00
C LYS A 251 -2.41 -11.43 7.04
N ILE A 252 -2.22 -10.63 5.99
CA ILE A 252 -3.01 -9.42 5.74
C ILE A 252 -4.14 -9.78 4.78
N VAL A 253 -5.38 -9.69 5.26
CA VAL A 253 -6.60 -9.96 4.48
C VAL A 253 -7.05 -8.67 3.82
N TRP A 254 -7.15 -8.68 2.49
CA TRP A 254 -7.77 -7.60 1.71
C TRP A 254 -9.29 -7.85 1.65
N THR A 255 -10.10 -6.99 2.29
CA THR A 255 -11.55 -6.96 2.06
C THR A 255 -11.82 -6.28 0.72
N THR A 256 -12.23 -7.06 -0.28
CA THR A 256 -12.75 -6.56 -1.57
C THR A 256 -14.23 -6.21 -1.46
N ASP A 257 -14.59 -5.03 -1.98
CA ASP A 257 -15.93 -4.48 -2.09
C ASP A 257 -16.98 -5.43 -2.68
N GLN A 258 -18.19 -5.35 -2.12
CA GLN A 258 -19.40 -5.97 -2.63
C GLN A 258 -19.98 -5.12 -3.77
N THR A 259 -20.12 -5.72 -4.96
CA THR A 259 -21.08 -5.26 -5.98
C THR A 259 -22.44 -5.94 -5.75
N PRO A 260 -23.58 -5.23 -5.83
CA PRO A 260 -24.89 -5.85 -5.61
C PRO A 260 -25.27 -6.77 -6.78
N LYS A 261 -25.74 -7.99 -6.48
CA LYS A 261 -26.32 -8.92 -7.45
C LYS A 261 -27.83 -8.68 -7.56
N ASP A 262 -28.27 -8.46 -8.79
CA ASP A 262 -29.68 -8.50 -9.21
C ASP A 262 -30.31 -9.88 -8.97
N SER A 263 -31.59 -9.85 -8.61
CA SER A 263 -32.48 -10.97 -8.32
C SER A 263 -32.84 -11.81 -9.57
N PRO A 264 -33.28 -13.07 -9.39
CA PRO A 264 -33.27 -14.10 -10.45
C PRO A 264 -34.57 -14.19 -11.25
N GLY A 265 -34.45 -14.42 -12.56
CA GLY A 265 -35.53 -14.93 -13.43
C GLY A 265 -35.56 -16.47 -13.44
N PRO A 266 -36.74 -17.13 -13.51
CA PRO A 266 -36.84 -18.57 -13.33
C PRO A 266 -36.63 -19.37 -14.63
N GLN A 267 -36.09 -20.56 -14.42
CA GLN A 267 -35.66 -21.56 -15.41
C GLN A 267 -36.83 -22.24 -16.13
N THR A 268 -36.63 -22.48 -17.42
CA THR A 268 -37.42 -23.38 -18.27
C THR A 268 -37.05 -24.84 -18.01
N ARG A 269 -38.05 -25.70 -17.79
CA ARG A 269 -37.98 -27.16 -17.99
C ARG A 269 -39.21 -27.66 -18.75
N HIS A 270 -38.95 -28.57 -19.68
CA HIS A 270 -39.83 -29.16 -20.69
C HIS A 270 -40.59 -30.42 -20.15
N PRO A 271 -41.47 -31.09 -20.94
CA PRO A 271 -42.85 -31.45 -20.53
C PRO A 271 -43.12 -32.96 -20.37
N GLN A 272 -44.25 -33.32 -19.73
CA GLN A 272 -44.90 -34.65 -19.85
C GLN A 272 -46.44 -34.60 -19.67
N SER A 273 -47.14 -34.82 -20.79
CA SER A 273 -48.25 -35.76 -21.09
C SER A 273 -49.48 -36.12 -20.19
N TRP A 274 -50.68 -35.96 -20.81
CA TRP A 274 -51.96 -36.76 -20.83
C TRP A 274 -52.89 -36.64 -19.59
N THR A 275 -54.24 -36.52 -19.65
CA THR A 275 -55.30 -37.21 -20.44
C THR A 275 -56.68 -36.51 -20.30
N THR A 276 -57.49 -36.54 -21.38
CA THR A 276 -58.99 -36.62 -21.53
C THR A 276 -59.98 -35.90 -20.57
N ASP A 277 -60.95 -35.13 -21.12
CA ASP A 277 -62.33 -35.62 -21.32
C ASP A 277 -63.27 -34.74 -22.20
N GLN A 278 -64.10 -35.45 -22.98
CA GLN A 278 -65.42 -35.24 -23.60
C GLN A 278 -66.02 -33.90 -24.14
N THR A 279 -66.53 -34.05 -25.37
CA THR A 279 -67.42 -33.33 -26.35
C THR A 279 -68.85 -32.91 -25.90
N PRO A 280 -69.78 -32.43 -26.78
CA PRO A 280 -69.80 -31.35 -27.81
C PRO A 280 -71.13 -30.51 -27.84
N LYS A 281 -71.35 -29.68 -28.89
CA LYS A 281 -72.61 -29.06 -29.46
C LYS A 281 -72.61 -27.52 -29.42
N ASP A 282 -73.23 -26.77 -30.32
CA ASP A 282 -73.75 -26.95 -31.68
C ASP A 282 -73.76 -25.55 -32.33
N SER A 283 -73.65 -25.56 -33.66
CA SER A 283 -73.88 -24.52 -34.65
C SER A 283 -75.03 -23.51 -34.39
N HIS A 284 -74.78 -22.22 -34.66
CA HIS A 284 -75.67 -21.31 -35.41
C HIS A 284 -74.90 -20.07 -35.93
N GLY A 285 -74.94 -19.83 -37.24
CA GLY A 285 -74.65 -18.51 -37.86
C GLY A 285 -75.96 -17.71 -38.08
N PRO A 286 -76.02 -16.72 -38.99
CA PRO A 286 -74.98 -15.84 -39.53
C PRO A 286 -75.31 -14.33 -39.37
N GLN A 287 -74.40 -13.51 -39.90
CA GLN A 287 -74.42 -12.04 -39.99
C GLN A 287 -75.70 -11.39 -40.54
N THR A 288 -76.06 -10.26 -39.91
CA THR A 288 -76.57 -9.00 -40.51
C THR A 288 -76.03 -7.89 -39.59
N ARG A 289 -75.61 -6.69 -40.01
CA ARG A 289 -75.81 -5.87 -41.20
C ARG A 289 -74.67 -4.87 -41.28
#